data_AF-A0A392QHG6-F1
#
_entry.id   AF-A0A392QHG6-F1
#
_cell.length_a   1.000
_cell.length_b   1.000
_cell.length_c   1.000
_cell.angle_alpha   90.00
_cell.angle_beta   90.00
_cell.angle_gamma   90.00
#
_symmetry.space_group_name_H-M   'P 1'
#
loop_
_entity.id
_entity.type
_entity.pdbx_description
1 polymer ?
#
loop_
_entity_poly.entity_id
_entity_poly.type
_entity_poly.pdbx_seq_one_letter_code
_entity_poly.pdbx_strand_id
1 'polypeptide(L)' 'MEIDDHIGCAMSGLIADARTLVEHAQVETQKNHRFSYDEPMTVESTTQALCDLALRFG' A
#
# COMPACT_ATOMS: atom_id res chain seq x y z
N MET A 1 -7.65 -5.30 7.17
CA MET A 1 -6.21 -5.15 6.87
C MET A 1 -5.90 -3.68 6.98
N GLU A 2 -4.96 -3.34 7.84
CA GLU A 2 -4.57 -1.94 8.10
C GLU A 2 -3.29 -1.66 7.31
N ILE A 3 -3.25 -0.59 6.50
CA ILE A 3 -2.06 -0.19 5.75
C ILE A 3 -1.28 0.88 6.54
N ASP A 4 -2.01 1.86 7.08
CA ASP A 4 -1.48 2.91 7.94
C ASP A 4 -2.55 3.26 8.99
N ASP A 5 -2.18 4.04 10.00
CA ASP A 5 -3.06 4.44 11.10
C ASP A 5 -4.39 5.07 10.61
N HIS A 6 -4.37 5.72 9.43
CA HIS A 6 -5.53 6.34 8.78
C HIS A 6 -6.01 5.63 7.50
N ILE A 7 -5.44 4.47 7.12
CA ILE A 7 -5.73 3.79 5.85
C ILE A 7 -6.03 2.31 6.07
N GLY A 8 -7.24 1.88 5.72
CA GLY A 8 -7.67 0.48 5.71
C GLY A 8 -7.85 -0.07 4.28
N CYS A 9 -7.59 -1.36 4.10
CA CYS A 9 -7.80 -2.06 2.83
C CYS A 9 -8.82 -3.19 2.95
N ALA A 10 -9.74 -3.25 2.00
CA ALA A 10 -10.66 -4.35 1.76
C ALA A 10 -10.35 -4.96 0.39
N MET A 11 -10.35 -6.28 0.31
CA MET A 11 -9.91 -7.00 -0.89
C MET A 11 -10.88 -8.14 -1.22
N SER A 12 -10.97 -8.46 -2.52
CA SER A 12 -11.80 -9.54 -3.06
C SER A 12 -11.03 -10.34 -4.11
N GLY A 13 -11.23 -11.65 -4.15
CA GLY A 13 -10.56 -12.55 -5.10
C GLY A 13 -9.47 -13.40 -4.46
N LEU A 14 -8.32 -13.54 -5.15
CA LEU A 14 -7.17 -14.31 -4.68
C LEU A 14 -6.47 -13.61 -3.52
N ILE A 15 -6.73 -14.09 -2.30
CA ILE A 15 -6.20 -13.50 -1.06
C ILE A 15 -4.66 -13.50 -1.03
N ALA A 16 -4.01 -14.47 -1.68
CA ALA A 16 -2.55 -14.58 -1.71
C ALA A 16 -1.88 -13.38 -2.41
N ASP A 17 -2.38 -13.02 -3.60
CA ASP A 17 -1.88 -11.87 -4.35
C ASP A 17 -2.21 -10.57 -3.62
N ALA A 18 -3.42 -10.50 -3.10
CA ALA A 18 -3.93 -9.35 -2.37
C ALA A 18 -3.11 -9.06 -1.10
N ARG A 19 -2.68 -10.11 -0.38
CA ARG A 19 -1.79 -9.98 0.79
C ARG A 19 -0.43 -9.38 0.41
N THR A 20 0.14 -9.79 -0.72
CA THR A 20 1.42 -9.27 -1.22
C THR A 20 1.31 -7.78 -1.55
N LEU A 21 0.20 -7.37 -2.18
CA LEU A 21 -0.08 -5.96 -2.47
C LEU A 21 -0.18 -5.12 -1.18
N VAL A 22 -0.91 -5.61 -0.16
CA VAL A 22 -1.06 -4.90 1.12
C VAL A 22 0.26 -4.80 1.88
N GLU A 23 1.05 -5.87 1.91
CA GLU A 23 2.39 -5.85 2.53
C GLU A 23 3.30 -4.82 1.85
N HIS A 24 3.23 -4.70 0.52
CA HIS A 24 3.96 -3.67 -0.20
C HIS A 24 3.47 -2.26 0.13
N ALA A 25 2.16 -2.04 0.18
CA ALA A 25 1.57 -0.75 0.54
C ALA A 25 1.96 -0.30 1.95
N GLN A 26 2.03 -1.23 2.91
CA GLN A 26 2.51 -0.95 4.27
C GLN A 26 3.98 -0.49 4.26
N VAL A 27 4.82 -1.18 3.48
CA VAL A 27 6.25 -0.82 3.36
C VAL A 27 6.42 0.56 2.72
N GLU A 28 5.73 0.86 1.63
CA GLU A 28 5.81 2.18 0.98
C GLU A 28 5.31 3.28 1.90
N THR A 29 4.16 3.07 2.56
CA THR A 29 3.56 4.09 3.41
C THR A 29 4.39 4.36 4.66
N GLN A 30 4.82 3.31 5.38
CA GLN A 30 5.52 3.45 6.66
C GLN A 30 7.03 3.64 6.51
N LYS A 31 7.69 2.88 5.63
CA LYS A 31 9.16 2.90 5.51
C LYS A 31 9.67 3.87 4.47
N ASN A 32 8.92 4.12 3.39
CA ASN A 32 9.39 5.01 2.33
C ASN A 32 8.90 6.44 2.57
N HIS A 33 7.61 6.63 2.81
CA HIS A 33 7.03 7.97 2.93
C HIS A 33 7.18 8.54 4.34
N ARG A 34 6.66 7.84 5.37
CA ARG A 34 6.67 8.33 6.75
C ARG A 34 8.09 8.49 7.31
N PHE A 35 9.04 7.65 6.89
CA PHE A 35 10.46 7.81 7.28
C PHE A 35 11.16 8.96 6.54
N SER A 36 10.85 9.20 5.27
CA SER A 36 11.56 10.21 4.47
C SER A 36 11.02 11.62 4.68
N TYR A 37 9.71 11.74 4.87
CA TYR A 37 9.00 13.03 4.91
C TYR A 37 8.39 13.36 6.27
N ASP A 38 8.43 12.43 7.24
CA ASP A 38 7.83 12.55 8.58
C ASP A 38 6.34 12.97 8.55
N GLU A 39 5.66 12.65 7.45
CA GLU A 39 4.25 12.97 7.21
C GLU A 39 3.46 11.72 6.80
N PRO A 40 2.16 11.64 7.14
CA PRO A 40 1.31 10.54 6.72
C PRO A 40 1.11 10.57 5.20
N MET A 41 1.29 9.41 4.54
CA MET A 41 1.09 9.30 3.11
C MET A 41 -0.38 9.52 2.74
N THR A 42 -0.64 10.23 1.65
CA THR A 42 -2.00 10.42 1.16
C THR A 42 -2.57 9.14 0.55
N VAL A 43 -3.89 8.94 0.64
CA VAL A 43 -4.56 7.76 0.07
C VAL A 43 -4.33 7.64 -1.44
N GLU A 44 -4.27 8.76 -2.15
CA GLU A 44 -3.97 8.78 -3.59
C GLU A 44 -2.56 8.26 -3.88
N SER A 45 -1.56 8.74 -3.15
CA SER A 45 -0.17 8.26 -3.30
C SER A 45 -0.03 6.78 -2.95
N THR A 46 -0.67 6.31 -1.89
CA THR A 46 -0.70 4.88 -1.53
C THR A 46 -1.35 4.04 -2.63
N THR A 47 -2.42 4.54 -3.25
CA THR A 47 -3.11 3.83 -4.35
C THR A 47 -2.25 3.78 -5.60
N GLN A 48 -1.52 4.86 -5.92
CA GLN A 48 -0.59 4.86 -7.05
C GLN A 48 0.55 3.85 -6.88
N ALA A 49 1.17 3.80 -5.70
CA ALA A 49 2.22 2.82 -5.41
C ALA A 49 1.70 1.38 -5.55
N LEU A 50 0.47 1.13 -5.12
CA LEU A 50 -0.21 -0.16 -5.31
C LEU A 50 -0.46 -0.48 -6.80
N CYS A 51 -0.93 0.50 -7.58
CA CYS A 51 -1.15 0.34 -9.01
C CYS A 51 0.16 0.09 -9.78
N ASP A 52 1.24 0.78 -9.41
CA ASP A 52 2.57 0.58 -10.01
C ASP A 52 3.09 -0.84 -9.75
N LEU A 53 2.86 -1.39 -8.56
CA LEU A 53 3.17 -2.78 -8.27
C LEU A 53 2.25 -3.73 -9.06
N ALA A 54 0.94 -3.45 -9.10
CA ALA A 54 -0.03 -4.25 -9.85
C ALA A 54 0.30 -4.35 -11.35
N LEU A 55 0.77 -3.25 -11.95
CA LEU A 55 1.19 -3.22 -13.36
C LEU A 55 2.42 -4.09 -13.64
N ARG A 56 3.28 -4.33 -12.65
CA ARG A 56 4.46 -5.21 -12.79
C ARG A 56 4.12 -6.69 -12.73
N PHE A 57 2.90 -7.05 -12.32
CA PHE A 57 2.41 -8.43 -12.34
C PHE A 57 1.83 -8.86 -13.71
N GLY A 58 1.88 -7.99 -14.73
CA GLY A 58 1.43 -8.25 -16.10
C GLY A 58 2.49 -8.87 -17.02
#